data_AF-A0A7Y3AX58-F1
#
_entry.id   AF-A0A7Y3AX58-F1
#
_cell.length_a   1.000
_cell.length_b   1.000
_cell.length_c   1.000
_cell.angle_alpha   90.00
_cell.angle_beta   90.00
_cell.angle_gamma   90.00
#
_symmetry.space_group_name_H-M   'P 1'
#
loop_
_entity.id
_entity.type
_entity.pdbx_description
1 polymer ?
#
loop_
_entity_poly.entity_id
_entity_poly.type
_entity_poly.pdbx_seq_one_letter_code
_entity_poly.pdbx_strand_id
1 'polypeptide(L)'
;MRQRLFIIPILLLTLLWCSCRKDFQYDISSGNLEFSKDTVYLDTVFTNIGSSTYSLKVYNKSNNDIQIPNVRLAQGNNSSYRLNVDGEAGKEFENIPLMAKDSLFIFIETTFDISAINENEFLYTDAILFDEGPKQQEVQLVTLIKDAIFLYPAENADGTKETLLLGLDEEGNEIRIEGFLLRDEQLSFTNEKPYVIYGYAGVASDKILNIEAGSR
;
A
#
# COMPACT_ATOMS: atom_id res chain seq x y z
N MET A 1 28.15 49.42 36.40
CA MET A 1 27.06 48.59 35.84
C MET A 1 26.77 48.78 34.35
N ARG A 2 27.33 49.80 33.65
CA ARG A 2 27.01 50.10 32.23
C ARG A 2 27.76 49.26 31.17
N GLN A 3 28.95 48.72 31.46
CA GLN A 3 29.74 47.96 30.47
C GLN A 3 29.25 46.52 30.24
N ARG A 4 28.55 45.89 31.19
CA ARG A 4 28.00 44.54 31.01
C ARG A 4 26.76 44.50 30.12
N LEU A 5 26.11 45.64 29.86
CA LEU A 5 24.91 45.74 29.03
C LEU A 5 25.21 45.56 27.52
N PHE A 6 26.45 45.81 27.09
CA PHE A 6 26.87 45.67 25.69
C PHE A 6 27.35 44.26 25.32
N ILE A 7 27.63 43.39 26.30
CA ILE A 7 28.07 42.01 26.04
C ILE A 7 26.94 41.13 25.51
N ILE A 8 25.72 41.33 26.02
CA ILE A 8 24.54 40.53 25.63
C ILE A 8 24.17 40.70 24.16
N PRO A 9 24.06 41.92 23.59
CA PRO A 9 23.72 42.08 22.18
C PRO A 9 24.85 41.59 21.25
N ILE A 10 26.12 41.72 21.66
CA ILE A 10 27.26 41.22 20.88
C ILE A 10 27.26 39.69 20.84
N LEU A 11 27.00 39.03 21.98
CA LEU A 11 26.88 37.57 22.05
C LEU A 11 25.71 37.05 21.20
N LEU A 12 24.57 37.77 21.23
CA LEU A 12 23.40 37.45 20.41
C LEU A 12 23.72 37.59 18.90
N LEU A 13 24.46 38.62 18.51
CA LEU A 13 24.91 38.81 17.13
C LEU A 13 25.88 37.70 16.67
N THR A 14 26.78 37.25 17.55
CA THR A 14 27.71 36.15 17.22
C THR A 14 27.02 34.80 17.09
N LEU A 15 25.95 34.55 17.86
CA LEU A 15 25.13 33.33 17.73
C LEU A 15 24.33 33.32 16.42
N LEU A 16 23.85 34.47 15.95
CA LEU A 16 23.17 34.60 14.66
C LEU A 16 24.11 34.40 13.46
N TRP A 17 25.40 34.71 13.61
CA TRP A 17 26.38 34.53 12.53
C TRP A 17 26.93 33.11 12.40
N CYS A 18 26.68 32.22 13.37
CA CYS A 18 27.18 30.85 13.36
C CYS A 18 26.25 29.86 12.61
N SER A 19 25.23 30.36 11.91
CA SER A 19 24.40 29.53 11.03
C SER A 19 25.09 29.27 9.70
N CYS A 20 26.26 28.61 9.74
CA CYS A 20 26.86 28.00 8.54
C CYS A 20 25.98 26.82 8.10
N ARG A 21 24.99 27.08 7.26
CA ARG A 21 24.33 26.04 6.49
C ARG A 21 25.31 25.63 5.40
N LYS A 22 25.78 24.37 5.43
CA LYS A 22 26.41 23.79 4.26
C LYS A 22 25.31 23.70 3.20
N ASP A 23 25.51 24.35 2.06
CA ASP A 23 24.69 24.06 0.90
C ASP A 23 24.80 22.55 0.63
N PHE A 24 23.66 21.86 0.56
CA PHE A 24 23.62 20.42 0.33
C PHE A 24 24.03 20.17 -1.12
N GLN A 25 25.32 19.90 -1.35
CA GLN A 25 25.78 19.35 -2.62
C GLN A 25 25.55 17.84 -2.59
N TYR A 26 24.64 17.38 -3.44
CA TYR A 26 24.41 15.96 -3.64
C TYR A 26 25.24 15.47 -4.82
N ASP A 27 26.01 14.41 -4.60
CA ASP A 27 26.65 13.67 -5.69
C ASP A 27 25.58 12.86 -6.45
N ILE A 28 25.74 12.67 -7.76
CA ILE A 28 24.86 11.76 -8.50
C ILE A 28 25.11 10.32 -8.05
N SER A 29 24.05 9.55 -7.78
CA SER A 29 24.14 8.14 -7.44
C SER A 29 25.06 7.35 -8.38
N SER A 30 25.81 6.41 -7.82
CA SER A 30 26.75 5.57 -8.56
C SER A 30 26.27 4.15 -8.82
N GLY A 31 24.97 3.85 -8.61
CA GLY A 31 24.42 2.50 -8.78
C GLY A 31 24.84 1.54 -7.68
N ASN A 32 24.99 2.04 -6.46
CA ASN A 32 25.44 1.30 -5.26
C ASN A 32 24.46 1.46 -4.10
N LEU A 33 23.18 1.64 -4.42
CA LEU A 33 22.09 1.63 -3.44
C LEU A 33 21.95 0.21 -2.87
N GLU A 34 21.71 0.13 -1.56
CA GLU A 34 21.32 -1.11 -0.92
C GLU A 34 19.82 -1.10 -0.63
N PHE A 35 19.19 -2.26 -0.71
CA PHE A 35 17.75 -2.39 -0.53
C PHE A 35 17.47 -3.32 0.66
N SER A 36 16.40 -3.06 1.41
CA SER A 36 15.98 -3.98 2.48
C SER A 36 15.52 -5.34 1.96
N LYS A 37 15.14 -5.41 0.68
CA LYS A 37 14.66 -6.60 -0.02
C LYS A 37 15.07 -6.50 -1.50
N ASP A 38 15.36 -7.63 -2.11
CA ASP A 38 15.54 -7.79 -3.56
C ASP A 38 14.20 -7.93 -4.30
N THR A 39 13.21 -8.54 -3.63
CA THR A 39 11.84 -8.69 -4.12
C THR A 39 10.84 -8.30 -3.04
N VAL A 40 9.83 -7.50 -3.40
CA VAL A 40 8.67 -7.19 -2.56
C VAL A 40 7.49 -8.02 -3.05
N TYR A 41 7.14 -9.04 -2.26
CA TYR A 41 5.90 -9.78 -2.41
C TYR A 41 4.78 -9.04 -1.67
N LEU A 42 3.69 -8.76 -2.39
CA LEU A 42 2.46 -8.25 -1.79
C LEU A 42 1.49 -9.43 -1.59
N ASP A 43 0.49 -9.22 -0.73
CA ASP A 43 -0.58 -10.19 -0.49
C ASP A 43 -1.35 -10.52 -1.78
N THR A 44 -2.10 -11.64 -1.78
CA THR A 44 -3.05 -11.91 -2.84
C THR A 44 -4.09 -10.80 -2.91
N VAL A 45 -4.25 -10.21 -4.10
CA VAL A 45 -5.19 -9.14 -4.35
C VAL A 45 -6.37 -9.69 -5.14
N PHE A 46 -7.57 -9.41 -4.64
CA PHE A 46 -8.80 -9.68 -5.37
C PHE A 46 -9.15 -8.51 -6.29
N THR A 47 -9.87 -8.80 -7.36
CA THR A 47 -10.37 -7.81 -8.33
C THR A 47 -10.96 -6.59 -7.64
N ASN A 48 -10.47 -5.40 -8.02
CA ASN A 48 -10.94 -4.09 -7.52
C ASN A 48 -10.78 -3.85 -6.01
N ILE A 49 -10.04 -4.70 -5.31
CA ILE A 49 -9.66 -4.50 -3.91
C ILE A 49 -8.21 -4.02 -3.85
N GLY A 50 -7.93 -2.98 -3.07
CA GLY A 50 -6.57 -2.52 -2.83
C GLY A 50 -5.79 -3.51 -1.97
N SER A 51 -4.50 -3.67 -2.27
CA SER A 51 -3.58 -4.40 -1.40
C SER A 51 -3.35 -3.64 -0.09
N SER A 52 -2.82 -4.33 0.92
CA SER A 52 -2.10 -3.68 2.01
C SER A 52 -0.94 -2.83 1.47
N THR A 53 -0.51 -1.84 2.24
CA THR A 53 0.68 -1.04 1.93
C THR A 53 1.93 -1.74 2.43
N TYR A 54 2.89 -1.98 1.54
CA TYR A 54 4.19 -2.57 1.83
C TYR A 54 5.28 -1.51 1.83
N SER A 55 6.34 -1.69 2.63
CA SER A 55 7.47 -0.76 2.67
C SER A 55 8.76 -1.40 2.15
N LEU A 56 9.49 -0.65 1.34
CA LEU A 56 10.87 -0.91 0.93
C LEU A 56 11.77 0.21 1.48
N LYS A 57 12.88 -0.14 2.11
CA LYS A 57 13.93 0.83 2.46
C LYS A 57 15.03 0.80 1.42
N VAL A 58 15.43 1.99 0.98
CA VAL A 58 16.56 2.21 0.09
C VAL A 58 17.64 2.93 0.89
N TYR A 59 18.86 2.39 0.91
CA TYR A 59 19.95 2.87 1.74
C TYR A 59 21.07 3.47 0.89
N ASN A 60 21.57 4.62 1.32
CA ASN A 60 22.86 5.13 0.91
C ASN A 60 23.89 4.76 1.97
N LYS A 61 24.66 3.69 1.74
CA LYS A 61 25.75 3.29 2.66
C LYS A 61 27.04 4.07 2.45
N SER A 62 27.10 5.01 1.51
CA SER A 62 28.30 5.83 1.29
C SER A 62 28.47 6.90 2.39
N ASN A 63 29.59 7.62 2.34
CA ASN A 63 29.84 8.76 3.24
C ASN A 63 29.44 10.11 2.61
N ASN A 64 28.87 10.09 1.40
CA ASN A 64 28.48 11.29 0.67
C ASN A 64 26.96 11.35 0.57
N ASP A 65 26.43 12.56 0.60
CA ASP A 65 25.03 12.81 0.26
C ASP A 65 24.86 12.56 -1.25
N ILE A 66 23.85 11.77 -1.63
CA ILE A 66 23.62 11.43 -3.03
C ILE A 66 22.23 11.87 -3.49
N GLN A 67 22.09 12.07 -4.79
CA GLN A 67 20.82 12.26 -5.46
C GLN A 67 20.61 11.09 -6.43
N ILE A 68 19.49 10.39 -6.25
CA ILE A 68 19.04 9.33 -7.16
C ILE A 68 18.35 10.04 -8.32
N PRO A 69 18.89 9.99 -9.56
CA PRO A 69 18.34 10.74 -10.68
C PRO A 69 16.91 10.35 -11.03
N ASN A 70 16.60 9.04 -10.95
CA ASN A 70 15.31 8.50 -11.32
C ASN A 70 14.93 7.32 -10.42
N VAL A 71 13.68 7.32 -9.96
CA VAL A 71 13.01 6.17 -9.35
C VAL A 71 11.69 5.99 -10.09
N ARG A 72 11.48 4.86 -10.76
CA ARG A 72 10.25 4.64 -11.54
C ARG A 72 9.83 3.19 -11.62
N LEU A 73 8.56 2.97 -11.91
CA LEU A 73 8.07 1.63 -12.28
C LEU A 73 8.53 1.28 -13.69
N ALA A 74 8.96 0.04 -13.91
CA ALA A 74 9.45 -0.41 -15.21
C ALA A 74 8.36 -0.37 -16.30
N GLN A 75 7.10 -0.67 -15.92
CA GLN A 75 5.93 -0.48 -16.80
C GLN A 75 5.41 0.97 -16.85
N GLY A 76 6.01 1.89 -16.08
CA GLY A 76 5.64 3.30 -16.03
C GLY A 76 4.16 3.50 -15.71
N ASN A 77 3.48 4.34 -16.50
CA ASN A 77 2.06 4.66 -16.29
C ASN A 77 1.11 3.46 -16.45
N ASN A 78 1.52 2.43 -17.18
CA ASN A 78 0.72 1.22 -17.38
C ASN A 78 0.76 0.27 -16.17
N SER A 79 1.66 0.50 -15.21
CA SER A 79 1.75 -0.31 -14.01
C SER A 79 0.50 -0.20 -13.15
N SER A 80 0.00 -1.30 -12.60
CA SER A 80 -1.04 -1.29 -11.57
C SER A 80 -0.46 -1.06 -10.17
N TYR A 81 0.87 -1.02 -10.02
CA TYR A 81 1.51 -0.58 -8.78
C TYR A 81 1.45 0.94 -8.64
N ARG A 82 1.39 1.39 -7.40
CA ARG A 82 1.51 2.79 -7.00
C ARG A 82 2.59 2.89 -5.95
N LEU A 83 3.40 3.93 -6.07
CA LEU A 83 4.50 4.19 -5.14
C LEU A 83 4.21 5.48 -4.38
N ASN A 84 4.67 5.52 -3.14
CA ASN A 84 4.91 6.77 -2.43
C ASN A 84 6.37 6.79 -1.98
N VAL A 85 7.16 7.73 -2.51
CA VAL A 85 8.59 7.87 -2.24
C VAL A 85 8.78 9.09 -1.35
N ASP A 86 9.14 8.85 -0.09
CA ASP A 86 9.39 9.88 0.92
C ASP A 86 8.26 10.94 1.07
N GLY A 87 7.00 10.51 0.92
CA GLY A 87 5.82 11.35 1.05
C GLY A 87 5.16 11.72 -0.28
N GLU A 88 5.89 11.66 -1.40
CA GLU A 88 5.38 12.00 -2.72
C GLU A 88 4.77 10.77 -3.39
N ALA A 89 3.52 10.87 -3.85
CA ALA A 89 2.81 9.78 -4.54
C ALA A 89 3.02 9.87 -6.06
N GLY A 90 3.29 8.74 -6.71
CA GLY A 90 3.58 8.70 -8.13
C GLY A 90 4.01 7.34 -8.65
N LYS A 91 4.40 7.30 -9.92
CA LYS A 91 4.97 6.12 -10.60
C LYS A 91 6.38 6.38 -11.14
N GLU A 92 6.78 7.63 -11.15
CA GLU A 92 8.07 8.12 -11.60
C GLU A 92 8.42 9.35 -10.75
N PHE A 93 9.66 9.40 -10.32
CA PHE A 93 10.20 10.43 -9.44
C PHE A 93 11.61 10.76 -9.90
N GLU A 94 11.96 12.03 -9.86
CA GLU A 94 13.26 12.50 -10.28
C GLU A 94 13.99 13.18 -9.14
N ASN A 95 15.32 13.10 -9.18
CA ASN A 95 16.20 13.89 -8.32
C ASN A 95 15.92 13.71 -6.81
N ILE A 96 15.73 12.46 -6.38
CA ILE A 96 15.44 12.12 -4.99
C ILE A 96 16.71 12.24 -4.13
N PRO A 97 16.77 13.18 -3.16
CA PRO A 97 17.91 13.32 -2.28
C PRO A 97 17.96 12.19 -1.25
N LEU A 98 19.17 11.71 -0.93
CA LEU A 98 19.40 10.69 0.09
C LEU A 98 20.74 10.93 0.80
N MET A 99 20.67 11.28 2.09
CA MET A 99 21.84 11.65 2.87
C MET A 99 22.82 10.48 3.08
N ALA A 100 24.08 10.82 3.36
CA ALA A 100 25.12 9.87 3.71
C ALA A 100 24.69 9.00 4.90
N LYS A 101 24.87 7.68 4.79
CA LYS A 101 24.50 6.69 5.83
C LYS A 101 23.03 6.67 6.21
N ASP A 102 22.17 7.22 5.37
CA ASP A 102 20.74 7.29 5.62
C ASP A 102 19.93 6.34 4.72
N SER A 103 18.62 6.34 4.93
CA SER A 103 17.64 5.58 4.15
C SER A 103 16.39 6.37 3.89
N LEU A 104 15.76 6.12 2.74
CA LEU A 104 14.39 6.56 2.47
C LEU A 104 13.43 5.38 2.48
N PHE A 105 12.15 5.68 2.68
CA PHE A 105 11.07 4.72 2.54
C PHE A 105 10.36 4.88 1.20
N ILE A 106 10.06 3.74 0.58
CA ILE A 106 9.11 3.64 -0.52
C ILE A 106 7.94 2.78 -0.04
N PHE A 107 6.75 3.33 -0.08
CA PHE A 107 5.52 2.57 0.14
C PHE A 107 4.97 2.08 -1.19
N ILE A 108 4.58 0.81 -1.24
CA ILE A 108 4.09 0.11 -2.42
C ILE A 108 2.70 -0.42 -2.13
N GLU A 109 1.78 -0.17 -3.03
CA GLU A 109 0.46 -0.79 -3.04
C GLU A 109 0.02 -1.05 -4.48
N THR A 110 -1.00 -1.89 -4.65
CA THR A 110 -1.60 -2.17 -5.95
C THR A 110 -3.10 -2.36 -5.87
N THR A 111 -3.77 -2.10 -6.98
CA THR A 111 -5.16 -2.49 -7.20
C THR A 111 -5.25 -2.94 -8.64
N PHE A 112 -5.86 -4.08 -8.89
CA PHE A 112 -5.96 -4.66 -10.22
C PHE A 112 -7.42 -4.92 -10.58
N ASP A 113 -7.80 -4.59 -11.81
CA ASP A 113 -9.12 -4.93 -12.36
C ASP A 113 -8.97 -6.15 -13.29
N ILE A 114 -9.40 -7.33 -12.81
CA ILE A 114 -9.34 -8.56 -13.59
C ILE A 114 -10.38 -8.61 -14.69
N SER A 115 -11.41 -7.75 -14.69
CA SER A 115 -12.52 -7.85 -15.65
C SER A 115 -12.06 -7.72 -17.11
N ALA A 116 -10.88 -7.11 -17.33
CA ALA A 116 -10.23 -7.01 -18.63
C ALA A 116 -9.45 -8.27 -19.06
N ILE A 117 -9.26 -9.24 -18.17
CA ILE A 117 -8.46 -10.45 -18.36
C ILE A 117 -9.36 -11.68 -18.16
N ASN A 118 -9.41 -12.58 -19.14
CA ASN A 118 -10.19 -13.82 -19.07
C ASN A 118 -9.46 -14.92 -18.27
N GLU A 119 -8.84 -14.58 -17.15
CA GLU A 119 -8.11 -15.50 -16.27
C GLU A 119 -8.58 -15.33 -14.83
N ASN A 120 -8.77 -16.45 -14.11
CA ASN A 120 -9.23 -16.41 -12.71
C ASN A 120 -8.10 -16.16 -11.71
N GLU A 121 -6.84 -16.40 -12.08
CA GLU A 121 -5.68 -16.27 -11.21
C GLU A 121 -4.40 -16.12 -12.05
N PHE A 122 -3.58 -15.10 -11.75
CA PHE A 122 -2.28 -14.92 -12.41
C PHE A 122 -1.32 -14.11 -11.53
N LEU A 123 -0.02 -14.20 -11.81
CA LEU A 123 1.00 -13.38 -11.15
C LEU A 123 1.17 -12.07 -11.91
N TYR A 124 0.93 -10.95 -11.23
CA TYR A 124 1.23 -9.62 -11.73
C TYR A 124 2.60 -9.16 -11.22
N THR A 125 3.51 -8.88 -12.16
CA THR A 125 4.90 -8.52 -11.85
C THR A 125 5.29 -7.20 -12.48
N ASP A 126 6.08 -6.41 -11.78
CA ASP A 126 6.75 -5.21 -12.27
C ASP A 126 8.08 -5.04 -11.50
N ALA A 127 8.80 -3.96 -11.74
CA ALA A 127 10.01 -3.61 -10.99
C ALA A 127 10.06 -2.12 -10.67
N ILE A 128 10.64 -1.77 -9.52
CA ILE A 128 11.07 -0.41 -9.23
C ILE A 128 12.50 -0.27 -9.75
N LEU A 129 12.69 0.60 -10.74
CA LEU A 129 13.97 0.94 -11.32
C LEU A 129 14.56 2.15 -10.59
N PHE A 130 15.85 2.07 -10.28
CA PHE A 130 16.65 3.13 -9.69
C PHE A 130 17.80 3.45 -10.64
N ASP A 131 18.14 4.74 -10.74
CA ASP A 131 19.18 5.23 -11.65
C ASP A 131 18.88 4.89 -13.13
N GLU A 132 19.86 5.08 -14.02
CA GLU A 132 19.73 4.80 -15.46
C GLU A 132 21.00 4.17 -16.05
N GLY A 133 20.83 3.48 -17.18
CA GLY A 133 21.91 2.94 -17.98
C GLY A 133 22.78 1.92 -17.20
N PRO A 134 24.12 2.04 -17.21
CA PRO A 134 24.99 1.03 -16.60
C PRO A 134 24.95 1.01 -15.07
N LYS A 135 24.34 2.00 -14.44
CA LYS A 135 24.18 2.11 -12.98
C LYS A 135 22.81 1.65 -12.49
N GLN A 136 21.92 1.25 -13.41
CA GLN A 136 20.55 0.92 -13.07
C GLN A 136 20.51 -0.28 -12.11
N GLN A 137 19.73 -0.15 -11.05
CA GLN A 137 19.40 -1.23 -10.13
C GLN A 137 17.89 -1.41 -10.11
N GLU A 138 17.42 -2.61 -9.77
CA GLU A 138 15.99 -2.90 -9.71
C GLU A 138 15.60 -3.69 -8.47
N VAL A 139 14.36 -3.50 -8.02
CA VAL A 139 13.71 -4.30 -6.99
C VAL A 139 12.41 -4.84 -7.56
N GLN A 140 12.26 -6.17 -7.54
CA GLN A 140 11.11 -6.83 -8.15
C GLN A 140 9.85 -6.66 -7.29
N LEU A 141 8.71 -6.47 -7.94
CA LEU A 141 7.38 -6.44 -7.33
C LEU A 141 6.57 -7.62 -7.84
N VAL A 142 6.00 -8.40 -6.93
CA VAL A 142 5.23 -9.61 -7.27
C VAL A 142 3.95 -9.64 -6.44
N THR A 143 2.81 -9.77 -7.11
CA THR A 143 1.49 -9.89 -6.50
C THR A 143 0.72 -11.00 -7.19
N LEU A 144 0.06 -11.87 -6.41
CA LEU A 144 -0.91 -12.81 -6.95
C LEU A 144 -2.25 -12.11 -7.11
N ILE A 145 -2.77 -12.04 -8.34
CA ILE A 145 -4.11 -11.52 -8.61
C ILE A 145 -5.07 -12.70 -8.74
N LYS A 146 -6.22 -12.60 -8.10
CA LYS A 146 -7.24 -13.65 -8.14
C LYS A 146 -8.64 -13.06 -8.27
N ASP A 147 -9.47 -13.64 -9.12
CA ASP A 147 -10.89 -13.26 -9.17
C ASP A 147 -11.67 -13.89 -8.01
N ALA A 148 -12.69 -13.20 -7.49
CA ALA A 148 -13.50 -13.68 -6.37
C ALA A 148 -14.96 -13.26 -6.48
N ILE A 149 -15.83 -14.05 -5.85
CA ILE A 149 -17.25 -13.70 -5.67
C ILE A 149 -17.40 -12.98 -4.34
N PHE A 150 -17.77 -11.70 -4.40
CA PHE A 150 -17.98 -10.89 -3.21
C PHE A 150 -19.44 -10.94 -2.76
N LEU A 151 -19.63 -11.19 -1.46
CA LEU A 151 -20.94 -11.22 -0.81
C LEU A 151 -20.91 -10.25 0.36
N TYR A 152 -21.85 -9.31 0.38
CA TYR A 152 -21.90 -8.25 1.38
C TYR A 152 -23.34 -7.77 1.61
N PRO A 153 -23.63 -7.20 2.80
CA PRO A 153 -24.93 -6.62 3.10
C PRO A 153 -25.30 -5.52 2.09
N ALA A 154 -26.55 -5.51 1.64
CA ALA A 154 -27.04 -4.40 0.82
C ALA A 154 -27.06 -3.10 1.65
N GLU A 155 -26.74 -1.98 0.99
CA GLU A 155 -26.96 -0.65 1.55
C GLU A 155 -28.37 -0.17 1.19
N ASN A 156 -29.13 0.23 2.20
CA ASN A 156 -30.45 0.83 2.02
C ASN A 156 -30.32 2.28 1.53
N ALA A 157 -31.42 2.83 1.01
CA ALA A 157 -31.47 4.22 0.52
C ALA A 157 -31.06 5.26 1.59
N ASP A 158 -31.22 4.92 2.87
CA ASP A 158 -30.89 5.78 4.01
C ASP A 158 -29.43 5.62 4.49
N GLY A 159 -28.60 4.82 3.79
CA GLY A 159 -27.19 4.58 4.11
C GLY A 159 -26.94 3.54 5.21
N THR A 160 -27.99 2.91 5.74
CA THR A 160 -27.87 1.78 6.69
C THR A 160 -27.65 0.47 5.96
N LYS A 161 -26.89 -0.44 6.57
CA LYS A 161 -26.67 -1.80 6.03
C LYS A 161 -27.76 -2.77 6.46
N GLU A 162 -27.98 -3.81 5.66
CA GLU A 162 -28.79 -4.95 6.06
C GLU A 162 -28.29 -5.57 7.37
N THR A 163 -29.22 -6.07 8.18
CA THR A 163 -28.92 -6.69 9.47
C THR A 163 -29.62 -8.03 9.63
N LEU A 164 -28.94 -8.95 10.33
CA LEU A 164 -29.50 -10.22 10.77
C LEU A 164 -29.94 -10.12 12.23
N LEU A 165 -31.12 -10.66 12.52
CA LEU A 165 -31.60 -10.84 13.89
C LEU A 165 -30.94 -12.10 14.50
N LEU A 166 -30.19 -11.93 15.58
CA LEU A 166 -29.57 -13.04 16.32
C LEU A 166 -30.47 -13.60 17.42
N GLY A 167 -31.39 -12.78 17.94
CA GLY A 167 -32.28 -13.16 19.03
C GLY A 167 -32.75 -11.95 19.83
N LEU A 168 -33.23 -12.23 21.04
CA LEU A 168 -33.66 -11.24 22.02
C LEU A 168 -32.71 -11.27 23.23
N ASP A 169 -32.46 -10.11 23.83
CA ASP A 169 -31.76 -10.01 25.11
C ASP A 169 -32.67 -10.38 26.31
N GLU A 170 -32.13 -10.29 27.53
CA GLU A 170 -32.87 -10.58 28.77
C GLU A 170 -34.06 -9.63 29.03
N GLU A 171 -34.10 -8.49 28.32
CA GLU A 171 -35.12 -7.44 28.44
C GLU A 171 -36.14 -7.51 27.29
N GLY A 172 -35.94 -8.42 26.32
CA GLY A 172 -36.79 -8.60 25.16
C GLY A 172 -36.46 -7.70 23.97
N ASN A 173 -35.33 -7.00 23.98
CA ASN A 173 -34.88 -6.19 22.84
C ASN A 173 -34.18 -7.06 21.80
N GLU A 174 -34.35 -6.70 20.53
CA GLU A 174 -33.71 -7.41 19.42
C GLU A 174 -32.19 -7.18 19.37
N ILE A 175 -31.44 -8.27 19.32
CA ILE A 175 -29.99 -8.25 19.07
C ILE A 175 -29.80 -8.42 17.57
N ARG A 176 -29.35 -7.36 16.88
CA ARG A 176 -29.08 -7.36 15.44
C ARG A 176 -27.60 -7.15 15.15
N ILE A 177 -27.11 -7.78 14.10
CA ILE A 177 -25.74 -7.61 13.58
C ILE A 177 -25.77 -7.23 12.11
N GLU A 178 -24.75 -6.50 11.64
CA GLU A 178 -24.58 -6.24 10.21
C GLU A 178 -24.37 -7.55 9.45
N GLY A 179 -25.28 -7.86 8.53
CA GLY A 179 -25.29 -9.15 7.84
C GLY A 179 -26.49 -9.27 6.90
N PHE A 180 -26.51 -10.34 6.12
CA PHE A 180 -27.51 -10.57 5.08
C PHE A 180 -27.84 -12.04 4.95
N LEU A 181 -29.02 -12.33 4.41
CA LEU A 181 -29.38 -13.69 4.00
C LEU A 181 -28.89 -13.96 2.57
N LEU A 182 -28.30 -15.14 2.35
CA LEU A 182 -27.94 -15.59 1.00
C LEU A 182 -29.21 -15.76 0.15
N ARG A 183 -29.19 -15.17 -1.05
CA ARG A 183 -30.25 -15.36 -2.05
C ARG A 183 -30.17 -16.76 -2.66
N ASP A 184 -31.23 -17.19 -3.33
CA ASP A 184 -31.31 -18.53 -3.93
C ASP A 184 -30.16 -18.79 -4.92
N GLU A 185 -29.71 -17.77 -5.66
CA GLU A 185 -28.58 -17.87 -6.59
C GLU A 185 -27.22 -17.96 -5.89
N GLN A 186 -27.16 -17.69 -4.59
CA GLN A 186 -25.96 -17.66 -3.76
C GLN A 186 -25.86 -18.86 -2.81
N LEU A 187 -26.77 -19.84 -2.93
CA LEU A 187 -26.81 -21.05 -2.10
C LEU A 187 -25.94 -22.20 -2.62
N SER A 188 -25.14 -21.96 -3.66
CA SER A 188 -24.22 -22.96 -4.23
C SER A 188 -22.83 -22.37 -4.36
N PHE A 189 -21.93 -22.80 -3.47
CA PHE A 189 -20.51 -22.43 -3.54
C PHE A 189 -19.75 -23.48 -4.35
N THR A 190 -19.14 -23.05 -5.46
CA THR A 190 -18.36 -23.93 -6.33
C THR A 190 -16.87 -23.86 -6.00
N ASN A 191 -16.04 -24.68 -6.64
CA ASN A 191 -14.59 -24.63 -6.51
C ASN A 191 -13.88 -23.78 -7.59
N GLU A 192 -14.65 -23.07 -8.43
CA GLU A 192 -14.12 -22.29 -9.54
C GLU A 192 -13.53 -20.95 -9.10
N LYS A 193 -14.23 -20.25 -8.18
CA LYS A 193 -13.81 -18.95 -7.63
C LYS A 193 -13.94 -18.95 -6.11
N PRO A 194 -13.02 -18.27 -5.40
CA PRO A 194 -13.15 -18.04 -3.97
C PRO A 194 -14.32 -17.10 -3.65
N TYR A 195 -14.92 -17.31 -2.49
CA TYR A 195 -16.01 -16.48 -1.97
C TYR A 195 -15.49 -15.57 -0.84
N VAL A 196 -15.66 -14.26 -0.98
CA VAL A 196 -15.27 -13.27 0.04
C VAL A 196 -16.53 -12.69 0.65
N ILE A 197 -16.76 -13.00 1.94
CA ILE A 197 -17.92 -12.53 2.69
C ILE A 197 -17.49 -11.37 3.59
N TYR A 198 -18.13 -10.21 3.41
CA TYR A 198 -18.02 -9.08 4.34
C TYR A 198 -19.17 -9.11 5.34
N GLY A 199 -18.87 -9.08 6.63
CA GLY A 199 -19.87 -9.21 7.69
C GLY A 199 -20.33 -10.66 7.84
N TYR A 200 -21.63 -10.86 8.09
CA TYR A 200 -22.21 -12.18 8.35
C TYR A 200 -23.20 -12.56 7.25
N ALA A 201 -23.01 -13.73 6.65
CA ALA A 201 -23.94 -14.33 5.71
C ALA A 201 -24.75 -15.43 6.42
N GLY A 202 -26.07 -15.28 6.45
CA GLY A 202 -27.01 -16.27 6.98
C GLY A 202 -27.64 -17.09 5.86
N VAL A 203 -27.98 -18.33 6.18
CA VAL A 203 -28.84 -19.18 5.33
C VAL A 203 -30.23 -19.16 5.95
N ALA A 204 -31.27 -18.88 5.15
CA ALA A 204 -32.64 -18.92 5.65
C ALA A 204 -32.99 -20.32 6.16
N SER A 205 -33.85 -20.42 7.18
CA SER A 205 -34.14 -21.67 7.88
C SER A 205 -34.77 -22.77 7.01
N ASP A 206 -35.38 -22.38 5.89
CA ASP A 206 -36.00 -23.26 4.89
C ASP A 206 -35.08 -23.57 3.69
N LYS A 207 -33.81 -23.15 3.75
CA LYS A 207 -32.84 -23.26 2.66
C LYS A 207 -31.60 -24.07 3.08
N ILE A 208 -30.88 -24.58 2.09
CA ILE A 208 -29.65 -25.36 2.27
C ILE A 208 -28.55 -24.70 1.44
N LEU A 209 -27.42 -24.40 2.08
CA LEU A 209 -26.20 -23.99 1.40
C LEU A 209 -25.41 -25.23 1.00
N ASN A 210 -25.17 -25.39 -0.30
CA ASN A 210 -24.32 -26.44 -0.85
C ASN A 210 -22.91 -25.88 -1.05
N ILE A 211 -21.91 -26.52 -0.46
CA ILE A 211 -20.50 -26.16 -0.63
C ILE A 211 -19.78 -27.33 -1.27
N GLU A 212 -19.31 -27.15 -2.50
CA GLU A 212 -18.60 -28.18 -3.25
C GLU A 212 -17.21 -28.46 -2.65
N ALA A 213 -16.71 -29.67 -2.89
CA ALA A 213 -15.36 -30.02 -2.46
C ALA A 213 -14.33 -29.13 -3.17
N GLY A 214 -13.51 -28.43 -2.38
CA GLY A 214 -12.47 -27.54 -2.87
C GLY A 214 -12.89 -26.08 -3.06
N SER A 215 -14.12 -25.71 -2.68
CA SER A 215 -14.51 -24.31 -2.51
C SER A 215 -13.57 -23.58 -1.55
N ARG A 216 -13.31 -22.30 -1.82
CA ARG A 216 -12.35 -21.45 -1.10
C ARG A 216 -12.99 -20.14 -0.69
#